data_AF-A0A934B4M3-F1
#
_entry.id   AF-A0A934B4M3-F1
#
_cell.length_a   1.000
_cell.length_b   1.000
_cell.length_c   1.000
_cell.angle_alpha   90.00
_cell.angle_beta   90.00
_cell.angle_gamma   90.00
#
_symmetry.space_group_name_H-M   'P 1'
#
loop_
_entity.id
_entity.type
_entity.pdbx_description
1 polymer ?
#
loop_
_entity_poly.entity_id
_entity_poly.type
_entity_poly.pdbx_seq_one_letter_code
_entity_poly.pdbx_strand_id
1 'polypeptide(L)'
;LIPSGGNGTLYRQLPTNYNMLYFRYYVKYLGNVSHHAGGYMGGYFPPSGWPQGDAGLKGVRPNGDRLFISALEQQGSPNGGQPATRLDTYNNFVGMQGSAFNGLYYGRNYLITENVPLSVGQWQCVEMRVKMNTTASGYDGERMMRVVDGGLEQEVDFLVSGGATS
;
A
#
# COMPACT_ATOMS: atom_id res chain seq x y z
N LEU A 1 -24.49 0.39 3.35
CA LEU A 1 -23.89 1.61 3.95
C LEU A 1 -23.15 1.16 5.19
N ILE A 2 -21.83 1.34 5.23
CA ILE A 2 -21.03 1.04 6.44
C ILE A 2 -21.33 2.16 7.45
N PRO A 3 -21.66 1.86 8.72
CA PRO A 3 -21.93 2.88 9.73
C PRO A 3 -20.73 3.83 9.92
N SER A 4 -21.01 5.03 10.45
CA SER A 4 -19.97 5.97 10.91
C SER A 4 -18.94 5.27 11.79
N GLY A 5 -17.67 5.25 11.36
CA GLY A 5 -16.56 4.61 12.07
C GLY A 5 -16.36 3.11 11.77
N GLY A 6 -17.13 2.52 10.85
CA GLY A 6 -16.94 1.14 10.43
C GLY A 6 -15.87 1.00 9.34
N ASN A 7 -15.13 -0.10 9.37
CA ASN A 7 -14.26 -0.53 8.27
C ASN A 7 -15.00 -1.55 7.41
N GLY A 8 -14.79 -1.51 6.09
CA GLY A 8 -15.28 -2.53 5.18
C GLY A 8 -14.17 -2.93 4.23
N THR A 9 -13.90 -4.23 4.15
CA THR A 9 -12.85 -4.77 3.29
C THR A 9 -13.47 -5.72 2.27
N LEU A 10 -13.28 -5.43 0.99
CA LEU A 10 -13.48 -6.41 -0.06
C LEU A 10 -12.17 -7.18 -0.25
N TYR A 11 -12.22 -8.49 -0.09
CA TYR A 11 -11.05 -9.35 -0.15
C TYR A 11 -11.22 -10.43 -1.22
N ARG A 12 -10.16 -10.67 -1.98
CA ARG A 12 -10.06 -11.78 -2.91
C ARG A 12 -8.69 -12.43 -2.80
N GLN A 13 -8.65 -13.67 -2.33
CA GLN A 13 -7.48 -14.51 -2.50
C GLN A 13 -7.35 -14.90 -3.97
N LEU A 14 -6.16 -14.74 -4.53
CA LEU A 14 -5.85 -15.24 -5.86
C LEU A 14 -5.56 -16.75 -5.79
N PRO A 15 -5.92 -17.53 -6.83
CA PRO A 15 -5.80 -18.99 -6.79
C PRO A 15 -4.34 -19.49 -6.84
N THR A 16 -3.40 -18.61 -7.19
CA THR A 16 -1.97 -18.90 -7.28
C THR A 16 -1.15 -17.64 -6.97
N ASN A 17 0.15 -17.83 -6.78
CA ASN A 17 1.12 -16.74 -6.68
C ASN A 17 1.51 -16.23 -8.07
N TYR A 18 1.81 -14.94 -8.15
CA TYR A 18 2.20 -14.28 -9.39
C TYR A 18 3.47 -13.47 -9.16
N ASN A 19 4.39 -13.52 -10.12
CA ASN A 19 5.60 -12.69 -10.11
C ASN A 19 5.31 -11.27 -10.58
N MET A 20 4.22 -11.06 -11.31
CA MET A 20 3.78 -9.75 -11.74
C MET A 20 2.26 -9.68 -11.74
N LEU A 21 1.71 -8.60 -11.20
CA LEU A 21 0.28 -8.34 -11.15
C LEU A 21 -0.02 -6.91 -11.59
N TYR A 22 -1.13 -6.77 -12.31
CA TYR A 22 -1.75 -5.50 -12.61
C TYR A 22 -3.09 -5.43 -11.89
N PHE A 23 -3.35 -4.33 -11.20
CA PHE A 23 -4.59 -4.09 -10.50
C PHE A 23 -5.14 -2.73 -10.89
N ARG A 24 -6.37 -2.69 -11.39
CA ARG A 24 -7.09 -1.47 -11.73
C ARG A 24 -8.40 -1.43 -10.95
N TYR A 25 -8.71 -0.28 -10.37
CA TYR A 25 -10.00 -0.04 -9.73
C TYR A 25 -10.43 1.41 -9.90
N TYR A 26 -11.73 1.65 -9.72
CA TYR A 26 -12.30 2.99 -9.70
C TYR A 26 -12.73 3.29 -8.27
N VAL A 27 -12.39 4.48 -7.78
CA VAL A 27 -12.71 4.93 -6.42
C VAL A 27 -13.29 6.33 -6.48
N LYS A 28 -14.27 6.60 -5.61
CA LYS A 28 -14.81 7.95 -5.38
C LYS A 28 -14.82 8.20 -3.89
N TYR A 29 -13.93 9.08 -3.45
CA TYR A 29 -13.85 9.47 -2.05
C TYR A 29 -14.95 10.49 -1.74
N LEU A 30 -15.82 10.16 -0.78
CA LEU A 30 -16.94 11.04 -0.38
C LEU A 30 -16.55 12.08 0.68
N GLY A 31 -15.34 11.96 1.23
CA GLY A 31 -14.74 12.89 2.17
C GLY A 31 -13.22 12.73 2.15
N ASN A 32 -12.54 13.49 2.99
CA ASN A 32 -11.08 13.58 3.02
C ASN A 32 -10.49 13.32 4.42
N VAL A 33 -11.13 12.47 5.21
CA VAL A 33 -10.63 12.09 6.54
C VAL A 33 -10.44 10.57 6.65
N SER A 34 -10.52 9.86 5.53
CA SER A 34 -10.50 8.39 5.48
C SER A 34 -9.08 7.90 5.19
N HIS A 35 -8.30 7.71 6.26
CA HIS A 35 -6.98 7.07 6.19
C HIS A 35 -7.12 5.55 5.97
N HIS A 36 -6.16 4.92 5.28
CA HIS A 36 -6.21 3.51 4.85
C HIS A 36 -7.41 3.15 3.95
N ALA A 37 -7.92 4.13 3.20
CA ALA A 37 -9.02 3.93 2.26
C ALA A 37 -8.51 3.88 0.81
N GLY A 38 -8.71 2.73 0.16
CA GLY A 38 -8.30 2.50 -1.22
C GLY A 38 -8.18 1.01 -1.52
N GLY A 39 -7.59 0.71 -2.67
CA GLY A 39 -7.22 -0.64 -3.06
C GLY A 39 -5.76 -0.92 -2.72
N TYR A 40 -5.49 -2.15 -2.29
CA TYR A 40 -4.14 -2.65 -2.09
C TYR A 40 -3.98 -4.06 -2.67
N MET A 41 -2.73 -4.42 -2.95
CA MET A 41 -2.33 -5.73 -3.44
C MET A 41 -1.16 -6.26 -2.61
N GLY A 42 -1.08 -7.58 -2.50
CA GLY A 42 -0.10 -8.26 -1.67
C GLY A 42 -0.75 -9.29 -0.75
N GLY A 43 -0.07 -9.62 0.34
CA GLY A 43 -0.52 -10.58 1.32
C GLY A 43 0.63 -11.20 2.09
N TYR A 44 0.31 -12.32 2.74
CA TYR A 44 1.26 -13.08 3.55
C TYR A 44 1.87 -14.26 2.79
N PHE A 45 3.04 -14.70 3.27
CA PHE A 45 3.57 -16.03 3.00
C PHE A 45 3.58 -16.89 4.27
N PRO A 46 2.80 -18.00 4.35
CA PRO A 46 1.80 -18.44 3.38
C PRO A 46 0.57 -17.51 3.32
N PRO A 47 -0.21 -17.52 2.22
CA PRO A 47 -1.40 -16.66 2.09
C PRO A 47 -2.46 -16.93 3.16
N SER A 48 -3.09 -15.88 3.69
CA SER A 48 -4.23 -15.99 4.61
C SER A 48 -5.54 -16.20 3.85
N GLY A 49 -6.52 -16.89 4.46
CA GLY A 49 -7.88 -17.04 3.88
C GLY A 49 -8.81 -15.85 4.14
N TRP A 50 -8.35 -14.83 4.84
CA TRP A 50 -9.09 -13.62 5.22
C TRP A 50 -8.19 -12.38 5.04
N PRO A 51 -8.78 -11.17 4.86
CA PRO A 51 -7.98 -9.95 4.79
C PRO A 51 -7.27 -9.70 6.11
N GLN A 52 -5.97 -9.44 6.04
CA GLN A 52 -5.16 -9.09 7.19
C GLN A 52 -4.12 -8.05 6.78
N GLY A 53 -3.97 -7.01 7.61
CA GLY A 53 -2.90 -6.04 7.49
C GLY A 53 -1.96 -6.12 8.71
N ASP A 54 -0.74 -5.66 8.55
CA ASP A 54 0.27 -5.51 9.61
C ASP A 54 1.36 -4.54 9.14
N ALA A 55 2.26 -4.15 10.04
CA ALA A 55 3.43 -3.34 9.72
C ALA A 55 4.65 -4.26 9.53
N GLY A 56 5.23 -4.29 8.33
CA GLY A 56 6.15 -5.34 7.84
C GLY A 56 7.57 -5.34 8.41
N LEU A 57 7.77 -5.30 9.73
CA LEU A 57 9.12 -5.36 10.32
C LEU A 57 9.46 -6.73 10.94
N LYS A 58 10.32 -7.48 10.24
CA LYS A 58 10.93 -8.74 10.70
C LYS A 58 11.56 -8.57 12.09
N GLY A 59 11.19 -9.45 13.02
CA GLY A 59 11.77 -9.50 14.37
C GLY A 59 11.24 -8.46 15.37
N VAL A 60 10.45 -7.49 14.93
CA VAL A 60 9.85 -6.47 15.82
C VAL A 60 8.32 -6.61 15.90
N ARG A 61 7.68 -6.94 14.78
CA ARG A 61 6.24 -7.23 14.74
C ARG A 61 6.05 -8.74 14.54
N PRO A 62 5.06 -9.37 15.21
CA PRO A 62 4.59 -10.68 14.77
C PRO A 62 4.34 -10.59 13.27
N ASN A 63 4.83 -11.53 12.47
CA ASN A 63 4.54 -11.61 11.03
C ASN A 63 5.21 -10.56 10.12
N GLY A 64 6.06 -9.68 10.68
CA GLY A 64 6.73 -8.66 9.89
C GLY A 64 7.75 -9.19 8.87
N ASP A 65 8.06 -10.48 8.94
CA ASP A 65 8.94 -11.22 8.03
C ASP A 65 8.20 -11.97 6.91
N ARG A 66 6.86 -11.86 6.87
CA ARG A 66 6.03 -12.61 5.94
C ARG A 66 5.02 -11.76 5.17
N LEU A 67 5.03 -10.43 5.32
CA LEU A 67 4.06 -9.53 4.70
C LEU A 67 4.68 -8.72 3.54
N PHE A 68 3.93 -8.65 2.45
CA PHE A 68 4.09 -7.64 1.41
C PHE A 68 2.74 -6.95 1.16
N ILE A 69 2.71 -5.61 1.17
CA ILE A 69 1.56 -4.79 0.80
C ILE A 69 2.06 -3.62 -0.04
N SER A 70 1.35 -3.35 -1.13
CA SER A 70 1.42 -2.06 -1.80
C SER A 70 0.01 -1.50 -1.96
N ALA A 71 -0.17 -0.23 -1.64
CA ALA A 71 -1.47 0.44 -1.61
C ALA A 71 -1.38 1.92 -1.97
N LEU A 72 -2.52 2.47 -2.40
CA LEU A 72 -2.79 3.90 -2.46
C LEU A 72 -3.80 4.26 -1.37
N GLU A 73 -3.63 5.39 -0.72
CA GLU A 73 -4.54 5.87 0.32
C GLU A 73 -4.67 7.40 0.31
N GLN A 74 -5.67 7.94 1.01
CA GLN A 74 -5.64 9.35 1.40
C GLN A 74 -4.49 9.57 2.37
N GLN A 75 -3.81 10.72 2.26
CA GLN A 75 -2.79 11.12 3.21
C GLN A 75 -3.28 10.99 4.66
N GLY A 76 -2.47 10.35 5.50
CA GLY A 76 -2.70 10.31 6.94
C GLY A 76 -2.57 11.67 7.57
N SER A 77 -3.52 12.02 8.44
CA SER A 77 -3.41 13.23 9.24
C SER A 77 -2.34 13.04 10.32
N PRO A 78 -1.29 13.89 10.38
CA PRO A 78 -0.28 13.82 11.43
C PRO A 78 -0.87 14.02 12.85
N ASN A 79 -2.05 14.66 12.94
CA ASN A 79 -2.69 15.04 14.20
C ASN A 79 -4.11 14.47 14.35
N GLY A 80 -4.42 13.35 13.66
CA GLY A 80 -5.67 12.62 13.85
C GLY A 80 -6.93 13.44 13.57
N GLY A 81 -7.25 13.65 12.29
CA GLY A 81 -8.53 14.25 11.86
C GLY A 81 -8.41 15.48 10.98
N GLN A 82 -7.19 15.90 10.60
CA GLN A 82 -7.03 16.92 9.56
C GLN A 82 -7.46 16.38 8.20
N PRO A 83 -8.17 17.20 7.40
CA PRO A 83 -8.52 16.86 6.03
C PRO A 83 -7.27 16.54 5.19
N ALA A 84 -7.24 15.36 4.60
CA ALA A 84 -6.29 15.01 3.55
C ALA A 84 -6.48 15.93 2.35
N THR A 85 -5.38 16.44 1.81
CA THR A 85 -5.38 17.27 0.59
C THR A 85 -4.88 16.49 -0.62
N ARG A 86 -4.32 15.31 -0.39
CA ARG A 86 -3.62 14.52 -1.38
C ARG A 86 -3.72 13.02 -1.10
N LEU A 87 -3.36 12.25 -2.11
CA LEU A 87 -3.16 10.81 -2.05
C LEU A 87 -1.67 10.52 -1.74
N ASP A 88 -1.48 9.46 -0.97
CA ASP A 88 -0.21 8.91 -0.56
C ASP A 88 -0.19 7.40 -0.80
N THR A 89 0.95 6.76 -0.55
CA THR A 89 1.05 5.30 -0.64
C THR A 89 1.29 4.68 0.72
N TYR A 90 0.82 3.44 0.87
CA TYR A 90 1.07 2.63 2.06
C TYR A 90 1.71 1.33 1.64
N ASN A 91 3.02 1.23 1.84
CA ASN A 91 3.81 0.08 1.40
C ASN A 91 4.48 -0.59 2.59
N ASN A 92 4.32 -1.91 2.69
CA ASN A 92 5.00 -2.74 3.68
C ASN A 92 5.68 -3.90 2.96
N PHE A 93 6.92 -4.18 3.31
CA PHE A 93 7.63 -5.35 2.81
C PHE A 93 8.71 -5.74 3.81
N VAL A 94 9.09 -7.01 3.77
CA VAL A 94 10.23 -7.54 4.53
C VAL A 94 11.46 -6.68 4.24
N GLY A 95 12.25 -6.35 5.26
CA GLY A 95 13.51 -5.60 5.07
C GLY A 95 13.38 -4.07 5.01
N MET A 96 12.18 -3.52 5.11
CA MET A 96 11.97 -2.07 5.23
C MET A 96 12.66 -1.51 6.50
N GLN A 97 13.56 -0.54 6.33
CA GLN A 97 14.40 -0.01 7.42
C GLN A 97 13.89 1.32 7.99
N GLY A 98 14.25 1.61 9.26
CA GLY A 98 14.04 2.89 9.95
C GLY A 98 12.64 3.08 10.54
N SER A 99 12.45 4.01 11.48
CA SER A 99 11.10 4.35 11.95
C SER A 99 10.33 5.16 10.90
N ALA A 100 9.01 5.06 10.91
CA ALA A 100 8.12 5.84 10.05
C ALA A 100 7.50 7.02 10.82
N PHE A 101 7.10 6.81 12.09
CA PHE A 101 6.51 7.85 12.94
C PHE A 101 6.78 7.56 14.41
N ASN A 102 7.31 8.53 15.17
CA ASN A 102 7.58 8.41 16.61
C ASN A 102 8.34 7.14 17.03
N GLY A 103 9.36 6.74 16.26
CA GLY A 103 10.13 5.52 16.54
C GLY A 103 9.41 4.22 16.19
N LEU A 104 8.14 4.29 15.76
CA LEU A 104 7.33 3.16 15.34
C LEU A 104 7.47 2.91 13.84
N TYR A 105 7.30 1.65 13.48
CA TYR A 105 7.42 1.15 12.12
C TYR A 105 6.02 0.95 11.55
N TYR A 106 5.73 1.64 10.45
CA TYR A 106 4.47 1.65 9.72
C TYR A 106 4.74 1.66 8.21
N GLY A 107 3.69 1.51 7.40
CA GLY A 107 3.80 1.57 5.95
C GLY A 107 4.46 2.84 5.44
N ARG A 108 5.19 2.69 4.33
CA ARG A 108 5.94 3.77 3.69
C ARG A 108 5.10 4.49 2.68
N ASN A 109 5.05 5.80 2.86
CA ASN A 109 4.74 6.70 1.79
C ASN A 109 6.00 6.97 0.96
N TYR A 110 5.87 6.73 -0.34
CA TYR A 110 6.90 7.02 -1.33
C TYR A 110 6.58 8.21 -2.22
N LEU A 111 5.40 8.82 -2.06
CA LEU A 111 5.00 10.01 -2.81
C LEU A 111 5.41 11.27 -2.03
N ILE A 112 6.62 11.30 -1.47
CA ILE A 112 7.00 12.37 -0.51
C ILE A 112 7.13 13.71 -1.25
N THR A 113 7.71 13.71 -2.44
CA THR A 113 7.96 14.90 -3.26
C THR A 113 6.84 15.20 -4.24
N GLU A 114 6.12 14.16 -4.68
CA GLU A 114 5.01 14.29 -5.60
C GLU A 114 3.77 14.74 -4.83
N ASN A 115 2.93 15.56 -5.43
CA ASN A 115 1.67 15.99 -4.82
C ASN A 115 0.51 15.47 -5.66
N VAL A 116 0.03 14.27 -5.33
CA VAL A 116 -1.09 13.63 -6.04
C VAL A 116 -2.40 14.16 -5.45
N PRO A 117 -3.17 14.99 -6.18
CA PRO A 117 -4.34 15.63 -5.59
C PRO A 117 -5.43 14.60 -5.24
N LEU A 118 -6.11 14.83 -4.12
CA LEU A 118 -7.32 14.10 -3.75
C LEU A 118 -8.55 14.78 -4.37
N SER A 119 -9.19 14.13 -5.35
CA SER A 119 -10.43 14.62 -5.98
C SER A 119 -11.67 14.14 -5.23
N VAL A 120 -12.06 14.86 -4.16
CA VAL A 120 -13.26 14.51 -3.38
C VAL A 120 -14.53 14.66 -4.24
N GLY A 121 -15.42 13.67 -4.16
CA GLY A 121 -16.69 13.68 -4.87
C GLY A 121 -16.58 13.33 -6.36
N GLN A 122 -15.40 12.98 -6.85
CA GLN A 122 -15.16 12.60 -8.24
C GLN A 122 -14.68 11.14 -8.34
N TRP A 123 -14.98 10.49 -9.46
CA TRP A 123 -14.48 9.14 -9.74
C TRP A 123 -13.05 9.24 -10.27
N GLN A 124 -12.15 8.49 -9.66
CA GLN A 124 -10.75 8.39 -10.05
C GLN A 124 -10.46 6.94 -10.44
N CYS A 125 -9.74 6.73 -11.53
CA CYS A 125 -9.22 5.41 -11.89
C CYS A 125 -7.82 5.26 -11.31
N VAL A 126 -7.57 4.18 -10.58
CA VAL A 126 -6.26 3.86 -10.02
C VAL A 126 -5.74 2.60 -10.70
N GLU A 127 -4.49 2.64 -11.15
CA GLU A 127 -3.78 1.52 -11.76
C GLU A 127 -2.51 1.23 -10.98
N MET A 128 -2.23 -0.05 -10.76
CA MET A 128 -1.06 -0.54 -10.03
C MET A 128 -0.42 -1.67 -10.82
N ARG A 129 0.91 -1.67 -10.91
CA ARG A 129 1.73 -2.83 -11.28
C ARG A 129 2.66 -3.14 -10.12
N VAL A 130 2.76 -4.40 -9.74
CA VAL A 130 3.85 -4.90 -8.89
C VAL A 130 4.52 -6.05 -9.61
N LYS A 131 5.84 -6.03 -9.65
CA LYS A 131 6.69 -7.14 -10.02
C LYS A 131 7.54 -7.53 -8.82
N MET A 132 7.50 -8.81 -8.45
CA MET A 132 8.33 -9.38 -7.39
C MET A 132 9.78 -9.52 -7.84
N ASN A 133 10.69 -9.58 -6.87
CA ASN A 133 12.08 -9.92 -7.14
C ASN A 133 12.24 -11.26 -7.84
N THR A 134 13.34 -11.43 -8.58
CA THR A 134 13.73 -12.72 -9.15
C THR A 134 14.11 -13.74 -8.06
N THR A 135 14.63 -13.27 -6.92
CA THR A 135 15.00 -14.13 -5.78
C THR A 135 14.52 -13.53 -4.46
N ALA A 136 14.39 -14.34 -3.41
CA ALA A 136 13.95 -13.86 -2.09
C ALA A 136 14.85 -12.72 -1.57
N SER A 137 16.17 -12.88 -1.64
CA SER A 137 17.16 -11.86 -1.25
C SER A 137 17.46 -10.83 -2.33
N GLY A 138 16.71 -10.84 -3.43
CA GLY A 138 16.87 -9.94 -4.55
C GLY A 138 16.43 -8.53 -4.20
N TYR A 139 16.78 -7.61 -5.10
CA TYR A 139 16.50 -6.20 -5.05
C TYR A 139 16.14 -5.73 -6.46
N ASP A 140 15.25 -6.44 -7.14
CA ASP A 140 14.96 -6.24 -8.58
C ASP A 140 13.45 -6.25 -8.88
N GLY A 141 12.65 -6.14 -7.82
CA GLY A 141 11.23 -5.85 -7.92
C GLY A 141 10.97 -4.43 -8.43
N GLU A 142 9.77 -4.23 -8.95
CA GLU A 142 9.34 -2.97 -9.54
C GLU A 142 7.91 -2.66 -9.11
N ARG A 143 7.58 -1.37 -9.02
CA ARG A 143 6.21 -0.92 -8.79
C ARG A 143 5.88 0.26 -9.70
N MET A 144 4.69 0.24 -10.27
CA MET A 144 4.09 1.41 -10.89
C MET A 144 2.74 1.71 -10.24
N MET A 145 2.44 3.00 -10.06
CA MET A 145 1.15 3.50 -9.63
C MET A 145 0.73 4.64 -10.57
N ARG A 146 -0.53 4.62 -10.98
CA ARG A 146 -1.13 5.68 -11.80
C ARG A 146 -2.48 6.06 -11.24
N VAL A 147 -2.76 7.35 -11.14
CA VAL A 147 -4.10 7.88 -10.87
C VAL A 147 -4.56 8.65 -12.09
N VAL A 148 -5.51 8.07 -12.81
CA VAL A 148 -6.12 8.67 -13.99
C VAL A 148 -7.32 9.50 -13.52
N ASP A 149 -6.98 10.71 -13.12
CA ASP A 149 -7.80 11.91 -13.02
C ASP A 149 -6.80 13.07 -12.80
N GLY A 150 -6.43 13.78 -13.88
CA GLY A 150 -5.35 14.79 -13.81
C GLY A 150 -3.91 14.33 -14.12
N GLY A 151 -3.70 13.11 -14.65
CA GLY A 151 -2.51 12.78 -15.45
C GLY A 151 -1.23 12.29 -14.75
N LEU A 152 -1.27 11.80 -13.51
CA LEU A 152 -0.06 11.34 -12.82
C LEU A 152 0.31 9.89 -13.15
N GLU A 153 1.54 9.70 -13.62
CA GLU A 153 2.26 8.42 -13.74
C GLU A 153 3.42 8.44 -12.75
N GLN A 154 3.42 7.53 -11.78
CA GLN A 154 4.55 7.37 -10.88
C GLN A 154 5.06 5.93 -10.93
N GLU A 155 6.11 5.75 -11.74
CA GLU A 155 6.99 4.60 -11.66
C GLU A 155 7.86 4.78 -10.43
N VAL A 156 7.77 3.84 -9.49
CA VAL A 156 8.72 3.79 -8.40
C VAL A 156 9.23 2.39 -8.28
N ASP A 157 10.43 2.19 -8.84
CA ASP A 157 11.19 0.97 -8.68
C ASP A 157 11.67 0.89 -7.24
N PHE A 158 10.91 0.16 -6.42
CA PHE A 158 11.42 -0.31 -5.15
C PHE A 158 11.91 -1.72 -5.31
N LEU A 159 13.17 -1.89 -4.96
CA LEU A 159 13.75 -3.14 -4.56
C LEU A 159 12.84 -3.72 -3.46
N VAL A 160 11.93 -4.64 -3.80
CA VAL A 160 11.37 -5.53 -2.77
C VAL A 160 12.60 -6.23 -2.21
N SER A 161 12.78 -6.36 -0.91
CA SER A 161 14.01 -6.98 -0.38
C SER A 161 13.66 -7.98 0.69
N GLY A 162 13.47 -9.24 0.30
CA GLY A 162 13.38 -10.34 1.25
C GLY A 162 14.76 -10.66 1.82
N GLY A 163 15.26 -9.83 2.73
CA GLY A 163 16.47 -10.13 3.49
C GLY A 163 16.28 -11.33 4.41
N ALA A 164 16.50 -12.54 3.88
CA ALA A 164 16.90 -13.70 4.67
C ALA A 164 18.43 -13.63 4.83
N THR A 165 18.90 -13.16 5.98
CA THR A 165 20.24 -13.54 6.44
C THR A 165 20.19 -14.98 6.93
N SER A 166 21.17 -15.74 6.44
CA SER A 166 21.65 -17.08 6.82
C SER A 166 21.16 -17.68 8.13
#